data_AF-A0A2T1DU84-F1
#
_entry.id   AF-A0A2T1DU84-F1
#
_cell.length_a   1.000
_cell.length_b   1.000
_cell.length_c   1.000
_cell.angle_alpha   90.00
_cell.angle_beta   90.00
_cell.angle_gamma   90.00
#
_symmetry.space_group_name_H-M   'P 1'
#
loop_
_entity.id
_entity.type
_entity.pdbx_description
1 polymer ?
#
loop_
_entity_poly.entity_id
_entity_poly.type
_entity_poly.pdbx_seq_one_letter_code
_entity_poly.pdbx_strand_id
1 'polypeptide(L)' 'MLDAFTKVVSQADTRGDYVSDAQIDALKAMVSDGTKRLDTVNRITSNSSTIVANAARALFAEQ' A
#
# COMPACT_ATOMS: atom_id res chain seq x y z
N MET A 1 10.61 -3.32 7.97
CA MET A 1 9.72 -3.49 6.79
C MET A 1 10.23 -2.55 5.70
N LEU A 2 10.49 -3.03 4.48
CA LEU A 2 10.90 -2.17 3.36
C LEU A 2 9.67 -1.83 2.49
N ASP A 3 9.46 -0.54 2.26
CA ASP A 3 8.50 -0.03 1.28
C ASP A 3 9.07 -0.11 -0.15
N ALA A 4 8.29 0.35 -1.14
CA ALA A 4 8.70 0.28 -2.54
C ALA A 4 10.00 1.06 -2.83
N PHE A 5 10.20 2.23 -2.22
CA PHE A 5 11.38 3.07 -2.43
C PHE A 5 12.61 2.44 -1.81
N THR A 6 12.52 2.09 -0.53
CA THR A 6 13.61 1.46 0.22
C THR A 6 14.02 0.11 -0.36
N LYS A 7 13.08 -0.66 -0.95
CA LYS A 7 13.41 -1.88 -1.72
C LYS A 7 14.25 -1.59 -2.96
N VAL A 8 13.85 -0.62 -3.79
CA VAL A 8 14.60 -0.28 -5.01
C VAL A 8 15.99 0.22 -4.68
N VAL A 9 16.12 1.07 -3.65
CA VAL A 9 17.42 1.59 -3.19
C VAL A 9 18.30 0.47 -2.65
N SER A 10 17.78 -0.38 -1.76
CA SER A 10 18.55 -1.51 -1.19
C SER A 10 19.02 -2.49 -2.27
N GLN A 11 18.21 -2.73 -3.30
CA GLN A 11 18.59 -3.59 -4.42
C GLN A 11 19.70 -2.98 -5.29
N ALA A 12 19.64 -1.67 -5.55
CA ALA A 12 20.67 -0.96 -6.30
C ALA A 12 22.00 -0.95 -5.53
N ASP A 13 21.94 -0.63 -4.24
CA ASP A 13 23.09 -0.62 -3.33
C ASP A 13 23.77 -2.01 -3.24
N THR A 14 22.99 -3.09 -3.15
CA THR A 14 23.52 -4.47 -3.13
C THR A 14 24.32 -4.82 -4.39
N ARG A 15 23.99 -4.21 -5.54
CA ARG A 15 24.72 -4.41 -6.80
C ARG A 15 25.87 -3.43 -7.01
N GLY A 16 25.93 -2.35 -6.22
CA GLY A 16 26.84 -1.22 -6.47
C GLY A 16 26.47 -0.40 -7.71
N ASP A 17 25.21 -0.50 -8.15
CA ASP A 17 24.72 0.16 -9.36
C ASP A 17 23.84 1.36 -9.04
N TYR A 18 23.72 2.29 -9.99
CA TYR A 18 22.70 3.32 -9.93
C TYR A 18 21.29 2.73 -10.14
N VAL A 19 20.28 3.45 -9.63
CA VAL A 19 18.88 3.15 -9.95
C VAL A 19 18.63 3.48 -11.42
N SER A 20 18.11 2.51 -12.17
CA SER A 20 17.81 2.67 -13.59
C SER A 20 16.58 3.54 -13.85
N ASP A 21 16.49 4.14 -15.04
CA ASP A 21 15.33 4.94 -15.46
C ASP A 21 14.02 4.16 -15.36
N ALA A 22 14.02 2.87 -15.74
CA ALA A 22 12.85 2.00 -15.64
C ALA A 22 12.37 1.83 -14.19
N GLN A 23 13.29 1.75 -13.23
CA GLN A 23 12.95 1.68 -11.80
C GLN A 23 12.41 3.02 -11.29
N ILE A 24 12.98 4.14 -11.75
CA ILE A 24 12.48 5.47 -11.42
C ILE A 24 11.06 5.66 -11.96
N ASP A 25 10.79 5.26 -13.20
CA ASP A 25 9.47 5.38 -13.82
C ASP A 25 8.43 4.50 -13.12
N ALA A 26 8.80 3.31 -12.67
CA ALA A 26 7.93 2.48 -11.83
C ALA A 26 7.57 3.16 -10.50
N LEU A 27 8.53 3.83 -9.85
CA LEU A 27 8.28 4.59 -8.61
C LEU A 27 7.38 5.81 -8.87
N LYS A 28 7.58 6.53 -9.99
CA LYS A 28 6.69 7.63 -10.39
C LYS A 28 5.25 7.16 -10.62
N ALA A 29 5.07 6.02 -11.30
CA ALA A 29 3.74 5.44 -11.51
C ALA A 29 3.06 5.11 -10.17
N MET A 30 3.80 4.55 -9.21
CA MET A 30 3.29 4.28 -7.87
C MET A 30 2.87 5.55 -7.12
N VAL A 31 3.59 6.66 -7.27
CA VAL A 31 3.21 7.97 -6.70
C VAL A 31 1.96 8.51 -7.38
N SER A 32 1.86 8.40 -8.71
CA SER A 32 0.69 8.84 -9.47
C SER A 32 -0.58 8.09 -9.05
N ASP A 33 -0.46 6.81 -8.70
CA ASP A 33 -1.56 6.00 -8.16
C ASP A 33 -1.78 6.18 -6.66
N GLY A 34 -0.95 6.99 -5.99
CA GLY A 34 -0.97 7.20 -4.54
C GLY A 34 -2.31 7.73 -4.01
N THR A 35 -2.94 8.65 -4.74
CA THR A 35 -4.25 9.22 -4.34
C THR A 35 -5.34 8.15 -4.23
N LYS A 36 -5.33 7.12 -5.07
CA LYS A 36 -6.29 5.99 -5.01
C LYS A 36 -6.16 5.22 -3.69
N ARG A 37 -4.91 5.02 -3.25
CA ARG A 37 -4.62 4.32 -1.99
C ARG A 37 -5.01 5.16 -0.78
N LEU A 38 -4.78 6.47 -0.82
CA LEU A 38 -5.21 7.39 0.24
C LEU A 38 -6.73 7.43 0.37
N ASP A 39 -7.47 7.47 -0.74
CA ASP A 39 -8.94 7.41 -0.72
C ASP A 39 -9.45 6.11 -0.10
N THR A 40 -8.83 4.98 -0.46
CA THR A 40 -9.16 3.67 0.14
C THR A 40 -8.94 3.67 1.66
N VAL A 41 -7.79 4.20 2.13
CA VAL A 41 -7.49 4.31 3.57
C VAL A 41 -8.49 5.22 4.27
N ASN A 42 -8.88 6.34 3.67
CA ASN A 42 -9.88 7.25 4.23
C ASN A 42 -11.24 6.57 4.37
N ARG A 43 -11.68 5.82 3.35
CA ARG A 43 -12.92 5.03 3.39
C ARG A 43 -12.91 3.98 4.49
N ILE A 44 -11.80 3.24 4.64
CA ILE A 44 -11.65 2.25 5.71
C ILE A 44 -11.69 2.92 7.08
N THR A 45 -10.88 3.97 7.27
CA THR A 45 -10.70 4.60 8.59
C THR A 45 -11.99 5.27 9.06
N SER A 46 -12.66 6.01 8.18
CA SER A 46 -13.93 6.69 8.49
C SER A 46 -15.09 5.74 8.79
N ASN A 47 -15.03 4.48 8.33
CA ASN A 47 -16.09 3.48 8.53
C ASN A 47 -15.66 2.31 9.43
N SER A 48 -14.50 2.41 10.09
CA SER A 48 -13.85 1.30 10.80
C SER A 48 -14.77 0.59 11.81
N SER A 49 -15.46 1.34 12.69
CA SER A 49 -16.40 0.76 13.66
C SER A 49 -17.56 0.02 13.00
N THR A 50 -18.13 0.56 11.94
CA THR A 50 -19.24 -0.07 11.19
C THR A 50 -18.79 -1.36 10.54
N ILE A 51 -17.61 -1.35 9.91
CA ILE A 51 -17.01 -2.54 9.28
C ILE A 51 -16.87 -3.67 10.30
N VAL A 52 -16.28 -3.38 11.47
CA VAL A 52 -16.06 -4.38 12.52
C VAL A 52 -17.37 -4.88 13.12
N ALA A 53 -18.31 -3.99 13.44
CA ALA A 53 -19.60 -4.38 14.02
C ALA A 53 -20.42 -5.24 13.05
N ASN A 54 -20.43 -4.92 11.76
CA ASN A 54 -21.12 -5.71 10.75
C ASN A 54 -20.46 -7.08 10.57
N ALA A 55 -19.13 -7.14 10.52
CA ALA A 55 -18.40 -8.40 10.43
C ALA A 55 -18.68 -9.32 11.64
N ALA A 56 -18.72 -8.76 12.86
CA ALA A 56 -19.07 -9.52 14.06
C ALA A 56 -20.50 -10.06 14.01
N ARG A 57 -21.48 -9.24 13.61
CA ARG A 57 -22.87 -9.70 13.47
C ARG A 57 -23.02 -10.80 12.42
N ALA A 58 -22.34 -10.67 11.28
CA ALA A 58 -22.36 -11.69 10.23
C ALA A 58 -21.79 -13.02 10.75
N LEU A 59 -20.66 -12.98 11.46
CA LEU A 59 -20.04 -14.16 12.06
C LEU A 59 -20.97 -14.91 13.02
N PHE A 60 -21.73 -14.19 13.84
CA PHE A 60 -22.66 -14.82 14.80
C PHE A 60 -24.00 -15.24 14.17
N ALA A 61 -24.36 -14.71 13.00
CA ALA A 61 -25.55 -15.14 12.26
C ALA A 61 -25.33 -16.45 11.48
N GLU A 62 -24.07 -16.82 11.23
CA GLU A 62 -23.68 -18.08 10.59
C GLU A 62 -23.54 -19.26 11.60
N GLN A 63 -23.70 -19.01 12.91
CA GLN A 63 -23.69 -20.03 13.97
C GLN A 63 -25.10 -20.49 14.33
#